data_AF-A0AAV1KPV8-F1
#
_entry.id   AF-A0AAV1KPV8-F1
#
_cell.length_a   1.000
_cell.length_b   1.000
_cell.length_c   1.000
_cell.angle_alpha   90.00
_cell.angle_beta   90.00
_cell.angle_gamma   90.00
#
_symmetry.space_group_name_H-M   'P 1'
#
loop_
_entity.id
_entity.type
_entity.pdbx_description
1 polymer ?
#
loop_
_entity_poly.entity_id
_entity_poly.type
_entity_poly.pdbx_seq_one_letter_code
_entity_poly.pdbx_strand_id
1 'polypeptide(L)'
;MGCARGLCTAEKIFMFINIAFAMYAGALLATAARLAWDPSTYTWFRFLCAAQYRVSAAYVLAAGLWLVALVYLAAAAAAKRTVCLHIYAGGVACLAVSEVAYGAWMVASLVTWWREAPQAELARRALDLLHDLKPALLAVERYRDLARPLYDMIEEVEREAPNNAVVIVIFGLLGMVLQIAAFVMARRLARREAYGEGEAGGGGEKARSCSSSAPDDDSDSDARDDPRDTPPGWRKKANLRMYTILDKIF
;
A
#
# COMPACT_ATOMS: atom_id res chain seq x y z
N MET A 1 5.92 36.34 5.55
CA MET A 1 4.84 35.64 4.80
C MET A 1 5.23 34.28 4.19
N GLY A 2 6.42 33.72 4.43
CA GLY A 2 6.83 32.41 3.88
C GLY A 2 6.28 31.15 4.58
N CYS A 3 5.82 31.25 5.83
CA CYS A 3 5.40 30.08 6.63
C CYS A 3 4.12 29.39 6.12
N ALA A 4 3.17 30.13 5.55
CA ALA A 4 1.88 29.56 5.13
C ALA A 4 1.99 28.61 3.92
N ARG A 5 2.90 28.88 2.98
CA ARG A 5 3.11 28.01 1.80
C ARG A 5 3.66 26.64 2.18
N GLY A 6 4.58 26.57 3.14
CA GLY A 6 5.18 25.31 3.58
C GLY A 6 4.22 24.39 4.35
N LEU A 7 3.19 24.95 4.99
CA LEU A 7 2.14 24.21 5.70
C LEU A 7 1.23 23.46 4.73
N CYS A 8 0.68 24.17 3.74
CA CYS A 8 -0.16 23.55 2.73
C CYS A 8 0.58 22.50 1.89
N THR A 9 1.88 22.68 1.62
CA THR A 9 2.64 21.69 0.86
C THR A 9 2.91 20.43 1.67
N ALA A 10 3.18 20.53 2.97
CA ALA A 10 3.49 19.37 3.80
C ALA A 10 2.26 18.46 4.02
N GLU A 11 1.10 19.06 4.29
CA GLU A 11 -0.16 18.33 4.43
C GLU A 11 -0.57 17.62 3.11
N LYS A 12 -0.42 18.31 1.98
CA LYS A 12 -0.70 17.72 0.65
C LYS A 12 0.21 16.53 0.35
N ILE A 13 1.52 16.67 0.57
CA ILE A 13 2.48 15.58 0.37
C ILE A 13 2.15 14.40 1.29
N PHE A 14 1.83 14.66 2.56
CA PHE A 14 1.43 13.61 3.50
C PHE A 14 0.17 12.85 3.04
N MET A 15 -0.83 13.56 2.49
CA MET A 15 -2.01 12.93 1.91
C MET A 15 -1.67 12.08 0.68
N PHE A 16 -0.83 12.59 -0.23
CA PHE A 16 -0.37 11.82 -1.40
C PHE A 16 0.35 10.53 -1.02
N ILE A 17 1.24 10.59 -0.03
CA ILE A 17 1.97 9.41 0.46
C ILE A 17 1.00 8.37 1.03
N ASN A 18 -0.02 8.79 1.78
CA ASN A 18 -1.00 7.86 2.35
C ASN A 18 -1.97 7.30 1.31
N ILE A 19 -2.28 8.04 0.24
CA ILE A 19 -2.99 7.49 -0.92
C ILE A 19 -2.14 6.41 -1.59
N ALA A 20 -0.83 6.64 -1.77
CA ALA A 20 0.08 5.62 -2.29
C ALA A 20 0.10 4.38 -1.38
N PHE A 21 0.19 4.55 -0.06
CA PHE A 21 0.10 3.43 0.88
C PHE A 21 -1.23 2.69 0.83
N ALA A 22 -2.35 3.38 0.62
CA ALA A 22 -3.63 2.72 0.44
C ALA A 22 -3.65 1.83 -0.82
N MET A 23 -3.06 2.31 -1.93
CA MET A 23 -2.92 1.52 -3.15
C MET A 23 -1.99 0.31 -2.94
N TYR A 24 -0.85 0.50 -2.26
CA TYR A 24 0.06 -0.59 -1.90
C TYR A 24 -0.60 -1.62 -0.98
N ALA A 25 -1.36 -1.18 0.01
CA ALA A 25 -2.10 -2.07 0.89
C ALA A 25 -3.11 -2.94 0.11
N GLY A 26 -3.85 -2.33 -0.82
CA GLY A 26 -4.75 -3.05 -1.72
C GLY A 26 -4.02 -4.09 -2.58
N ALA A 27 -2.86 -3.72 -3.14
CA ALA A 27 -2.03 -4.64 -3.92
C ALA A 27 -1.51 -5.82 -3.07
N LEU A 28 -1.01 -5.57 -1.85
CA LEU A 28 -0.54 -6.63 -0.95
C LEU A 28 -1.68 -7.55 -0.53
N LEU A 29 -2.85 -7.02 -0.19
CA LEU A 29 -4.01 -7.83 0.18
C LEU A 29 -4.52 -8.66 -0.99
N ALA A 30 -4.54 -8.11 -2.21
CA ALA A 30 -4.88 -8.86 -3.42
C ALA A 30 -3.87 -9.97 -3.70
N THR A 31 -2.57 -9.71 -3.51
CA THR A 31 -1.52 -10.73 -3.63
C THR A 31 -1.65 -11.79 -2.55
N ALA A 32 -1.92 -11.43 -1.29
CA ALA A 32 -2.19 -12.39 -0.21
C ALA A 32 -3.41 -13.26 -0.52
N ALA A 33 -4.49 -12.67 -1.03
CA ALA A 33 -5.67 -13.41 -1.44
C ALA A 33 -5.35 -14.39 -2.58
N ARG A 34 -4.58 -13.98 -3.59
CA ARG A 34 -4.11 -14.90 -4.64
C ARG A 34 -3.28 -16.05 -4.08
N LEU A 35 -2.35 -15.78 -3.17
CA LEU A 35 -1.55 -16.82 -2.51
C LEU A 35 -2.41 -17.77 -1.63
N ALA A 36 -3.53 -17.30 -1.10
CA ALA A 36 -4.43 -18.13 -0.29
C ALA A 36 -5.36 -19.01 -1.16
N TRP A 37 -5.92 -18.44 -2.22
CA TRP A 37 -7.02 -19.04 -2.99
C TRP A 37 -6.63 -19.65 -4.32
N ASP A 38 -5.51 -19.26 -4.95
CA ASP A 38 -5.10 -19.79 -6.25
C ASP A 38 -4.04 -20.89 -6.08
N PRO A 39 -4.40 -22.17 -6.28
CA PRO A 39 -3.47 -23.28 -6.16
C PRO A 39 -2.42 -23.34 -7.28
N SER A 40 -2.63 -22.63 -8.39
CA SER A 40 -1.72 -22.62 -9.55
C SER A 40 -0.59 -21.58 -9.43
N THR A 41 -0.80 -20.55 -8.59
CA THR A 41 0.17 -19.47 -8.40
C THR A 41 1.35 -19.95 -7.55
N TYR A 42 2.57 -19.89 -8.12
CA TYR A 42 3.84 -20.31 -7.49
C TYR A 42 3.85 -21.76 -6.95
N THR A 43 3.23 -22.70 -7.66
CA THR A 43 3.22 -24.14 -7.33
C THR A 43 4.60 -24.66 -6.95
N TRP A 44 5.63 -24.33 -7.73
CA TRP A 44 7.02 -24.70 -7.45
C TRP A 44 7.52 -24.22 -6.09
N PHE A 45 7.26 -22.97 -5.72
CA PHE A 45 7.69 -22.40 -4.44
C PHE A 45 6.94 -23.05 -3.26
N ARG A 46 5.65 -23.37 -3.46
CA ARG A 46 4.83 -24.07 -2.47
C ARG A 46 5.31 -25.51 -2.24
N PHE A 47 5.77 -26.22 -3.26
CA PHE A 47 6.28 -27.59 -3.13
C PHE A 47 7.70 -27.66 -2.57
N LEU A 48 8.60 -26.81 -3.07
CA LEU A 48 10.02 -26.84 -2.69
C LEU A 48 10.29 -26.14 -1.34
N CYS A 49 9.51 -25.12 -1.01
CA CYS A 49 9.73 -24.23 0.15
C CYS A 49 8.42 -23.96 0.90
N ALA A 50 7.71 -25.02 1.31
CA ALA A 50 6.38 -24.93 1.90
C ALA A 50 6.34 -24.05 3.18
N ALA A 51 7.38 -24.09 4.01
CA ALA A 51 7.46 -23.28 5.22
C ALA A 51 7.63 -21.80 4.88
N GLN A 52 8.55 -21.47 3.98
CA GLN A 52 8.81 -20.12 3.52
C GLN A 52 7.56 -19.55 2.83
N TYR A 53 6.90 -20.33 1.98
CA TYR A 53 5.64 -19.95 1.34
C TYR A 53 4.58 -19.51 2.35
N ARG A 54 4.34 -20.31 3.40
CA ARG A 54 3.31 -20.01 4.41
C ARG A 54 3.65 -18.76 5.21
N VAL A 55 4.93 -18.57 5.56
CA VAL A 55 5.38 -17.37 6.25
C VAL A 55 5.25 -16.14 5.35
N SER A 56 5.62 -16.25 4.07
CA SER A 56 5.46 -15.17 3.10
C SER A 56 4.01 -14.77 2.90
N ALA A 57 3.10 -15.74 2.73
CA ALA A 57 1.68 -15.47 2.58
C ALA A 57 1.09 -14.78 3.83
N ALA A 58 1.44 -15.26 5.02
CA ALA A 58 1.03 -14.65 6.29
C ALA A 58 1.60 -13.24 6.46
N TYR A 59 2.88 -13.03 6.12
CA TYR A 59 3.55 -11.74 6.21
C TYR A 59 2.93 -10.71 5.27
N VAL A 60 2.70 -11.06 4.00
CA VAL A 60 2.09 -10.17 3.01
C VAL A 60 0.68 -9.75 3.45
N LEU A 61 -0.10 -10.67 4.01
CA LEU A 61 -1.42 -10.36 4.58
C LEU A 61 -1.31 -9.41 5.78
N ALA A 62 -0.42 -9.72 6.73
CA ALA A 62 -0.22 -8.90 7.92
C ALA A 62 0.28 -7.49 7.57
N ALA A 63 1.23 -7.36 6.64
CA ALA A 63 1.75 -6.10 6.15
C ALA A 63 0.65 -5.28 5.42
N GLY A 64 -0.17 -5.93 4.60
CA GLY A 64 -1.32 -5.29 3.96
C GLY A 64 -2.32 -4.72 4.96
N LEU A 65 -2.71 -5.50 5.97
CA LEU A 65 -3.61 -5.04 7.04
C LEU A 65 -2.97 -3.92 7.88
N TRP A 66 -1.66 -4.01 8.16
CA TRP A 66 -0.94 -2.97 8.89
C TRP A 66 -0.92 -1.64 8.12
N LEU A 67 -0.69 -1.68 6.80
CA LEU A 67 -0.76 -0.48 5.97
C LEU A 67 -2.17 0.14 5.96
N VAL A 68 -3.24 -0.67 5.91
CA VAL A 68 -4.62 -0.15 6.05
C VAL A 68 -4.80 0.57 7.39
N ALA A 69 -4.31 -0.02 8.49
CA ALA A 69 -4.36 0.61 9.80
C ALA A 69 -3.57 1.93 9.84
N LEU A 70 -2.39 1.99 9.22
CA LEU A 70 -1.60 3.22 9.10
C LEU A 70 -2.31 4.31 8.29
N VAL A 71 -2.97 3.96 7.19
CA VAL A 71 -3.75 4.91 6.38
C VAL A 71 -4.93 5.45 7.20
N TYR A 72 -5.61 4.59 7.97
CA TYR A 72 -6.67 5.02 8.88
C TYR A 72 -6.14 5.98 9.97
N LEU A 73 -5.00 5.65 10.58
CA LEU A 73 -4.31 6.51 11.54
C LEU A 73 -3.92 7.87 10.93
N ALA A 74 -3.48 7.89 9.67
CA ALA A 74 -3.18 9.13 8.96
C ALA A 74 -4.44 9.99 8.71
N ALA A 75 -5.57 9.37 8.37
CA ALA A 75 -6.84 10.07 8.25
C ALA A 75 -7.32 10.62 9.59
N ALA A 76 -7.15 9.86 10.68
CA ALA A 76 -7.47 10.33 12.04
C ALA A 76 -6.52 11.45 12.49
N ALA A 77 -5.25 11.42 12.08
CA ALA A 77 -4.28 12.47 12.36
C ALA A 77 -4.62 13.79 11.65
N ALA A 78 -5.26 13.75 10.48
CA ALA A 78 -5.75 14.95 9.79
C ALA A 78 -6.81 15.72 10.62
N ALA A 79 -7.46 15.07 11.58
CA ALA A 79 -8.33 15.71 12.56
C ALA A 79 -7.58 16.35 13.75
N LYS A 80 -6.27 16.66 13.58
CA LYS A 80 -5.40 17.41 14.51
C LYS A 80 -5.16 16.73 15.87
N ARG A 81 -4.76 15.45 15.85
CA ARG A 81 -4.30 14.74 17.05
C ARG A 81 -2.82 14.41 16.93
N THR A 82 -1.98 15.18 17.62
CA THR A 82 -0.52 14.97 17.76
C THR A 82 -0.14 13.53 18.12
N VAL A 83 -0.92 12.91 19.01
CA VAL A 83 -0.74 11.51 19.44
C VAL A 83 -0.87 10.54 18.26
N CYS A 84 -1.83 10.77 17.35
CA CYS A 84 -2.02 9.93 16.17
C CYS A 84 -0.82 10.02 15.20
N LEU A 85 -0.19 11.19 15.07
CA LEU A 85 1.03 11.36 14.25
C LEU A 85 2.23 10.61 14.83
N HIS A 86 2.37 10.59 16.16
CA HIS A 86 3.44 9.82 16.82
C HIS A 86 3.23 8.31 16.67
N ILE A 87 2.00 7.83 16.87
CA ILE A 87 1.64 6.42 16.66
C ILE A 87 1.86 6.03 15.19
N TYR A 88 1.45 6.88 14.24
CA TYR A 88 1.70 6.67 12.82
C TYR A 88 3.20 6.57 12.51
N ALA A 89 4.01 7.51 12.99
CA ALA A 89 5.45 7.49 12.76
C ALA A 89 6.12 6.24 13.37
N GLY A 90 5.69 5.83 14.58
CA GLY A 90 6.13 4.58 15.20
C GLY A 90 5.72 3.36 14.38
N GLY A 91 4.50 3.34 13.85
CA GLY A 91 3.99 2.24 13.06
C GLY A 91 4.65 2.10 11.67
N VAL A 92 4.99 3.22 11.02
CA VAL A 92 5.80 3.21 9.78
C VAL A 92 7.22 2.70 10.07
N ALA A 93 7.84 3.13 11.18
CA ALA A 93 9.16 2.62 11.56
C ALA A 93 9.14 1.12 11.88
N CYS A 94 8.09 0.66 12.58
CA CYS A 94 7.87 -0.76 12.86
C CYS A 94 7.76 -1.57 11.56
N LEU A 95 6.99 -1.08 10.58
CA LEU A 95 6.85 -1.72 9.27
C LEU A 95 8.20 -1.82 8.54
N ALA A 96 8.97 -0.73 8.51
CA ALA A 96 10.28 -0.73 7.86
C ALA A 96 11.25 -1.75 8.50
N VAL A 97 11.29 -1.82 9.83
CA VAL A 97 12.12 -2.80 10.56
C VAL A 97 11.65 -4.22 10.27
N SER A 98 10.33 -4.47 10.24
CA SER A 98 9.80 -5.79 9.94
C SER A 98 10.11 -6.23 8.50
N GLU A 99 10.09 -5.31 7.53
CA GLU A 99 10.43 -5.61 6.12
C GLU A 99 11.90 -5.98 5.97
N VAL A 100 12.81 -5.25 6.63
CA VAL A 100 14.23 -5.57 6.61
C VAL A 100 14.51 -6.90 7.32
N ALA A 101 13.90 -7.12 8.48
CA ALA A 101 14.04 -8.36 9.23
C ALA A 101 13.51 -9.57 8.45
N TYR A 102 12.33 -9.43 7.84
CA TYR A 102 11.72 -10.46 7.00
C TYR A 102 12.56 -10.73 5.75
N GLY A 103 13.05 -9.68 5.07
CA GLY A 103 13.92 -9.83 3.90
C GLY A 103 15.23 -10.55 4.24
N ALA A 104 15.89 -10.16 5.33
CA ALA A 104 17.10 -10.82 5.81
C ALA A 104 16.84 -12.29 6.18
N TRP A 105 15.74 -12.55 6.89
CA TRP A 105 15.34 -13.91 7.25
C TRP A 105 15.03 -14.76 6.01
N MET A 106 14.34 -14.20 5.01
CA MET A 106 14.00 -14.90 3.78
C MET A 106 15.25 -15.31 3.00
N VAL A 107 16.20 -14.38 2.83
CA VAL A 107 17.48 -14.67 2.15
C VAL A 107 18.27 -15.72 2.91
N ALA A 108 18.40 -15.58 4.24
CA ALA A 108 19.10 -16.56 5.06
C ALA A 108 18.45 -17.94 4.97
N SER A 109 17.11 -18.00 5.05
CA SER A 109 16.33 -19.25 4.98
C SER A 109 16.40 -19.91 3.61
N LEU A 110 16.49 -19.13 2.54
CA LEU A 110 16.68 -19.66 1.18
C LEU A 110 18.11 -20.17 1.00
N VAL A 111 19.12 -19.49 1.54
CA VAL A 111 20.51 -19.93 1.47
C VAL A 111 20.72 -21.22 2.28
N THR A 112 20.14 -21.33 3.47
CA THR A 112 20.21 -22.56 4.27
C THR A 112 19.44 -23.69 3.60
N TRP A 113 18.21 -23.44 3.13
CA TRP A 113 17.45 -24.43 2.36
C TRP A 113 18.23 -24.89 1.13
N TRP A 114 18.82 -23.96 0.39
CA TRP A 114 19.62 -24.30 -0.78
C TRP A 114 20.75 -25.24 -0.41
N ARG A 115 21.45 -25.01 0.71
CA ARG A 115 22.63 -25.79 1.13
C ARG A 115 22.29 -27.14 1.72
N GLU A 116 21.24 -27.22 2.53
CA GLU A 116 21.01 -28.35 3.46
C GLU A 116 19.82 -29.23 3.08
N ALA A 117 18.87 -28.73 2.30
CA ALA A 117 17.64 -29.49 2.05
C ALA A 117 17.85 -30.59 0.98
N PRO A 118 17.40 -31.83 1.21
CA PRO A 118 17.47 -32.89 0.20
C PRO A 118 16.59 -32.59 -1.03
N GLN A 119 15.56 -31.76 -0.85
CA GLN A 119 14.73 -31.25 -1.95
C GLN A 119 15.49 -30.23 -2.82
N ALA A 120 16.49 -29.53 -2.27
CA ALA A 120 17.35 -28.65 -3.04
C ALA A 120 18.33 -29.44 -3.90
N GLU A 121 18.70 -30.67 -3.54
CA GLU A 121 19.45 -31.56 -4.45
C GLU A 121 18.62 -31.95 -5.67
N LEU A 122 17.33 -32.23 -5.49
CA LEU A 122 16.41 -32.45 -6.63
C LEU A 122 16.30 -31.19 -7.49
N ALA A 123 16.20 -30.01 -6.88
CA ALA A 123 16.16 -28.75 -7.61
C ALA A 123 17.46 -28.49 -8.39
N ARG A 124 18.64 -28.71 -7.79
CA ARG A 124 19.94 -28.59 -8.46
C ARG A 124 20.07 -29.59 -9.60
N ARG A 125 19.76 -30.86 -9.36
CA ARG A 125 19.78 -31.90 -10.40
C ARG A 125 18.79 -31.60 -11.52
N ALA A 126 17.61 -31.06 -11.22
CA ALA A 126 16.65 -30.62 -12.22
C ALA A 126 17.17 -29.40 -13.00
N LEU A 127 17.90 -28.48 -12.37
CA LEU A 127 18.54 -27.32 -13.00
C LEU A 127 19.69 -27.76 -13.94
N ASP A 128 20.51 -28.71 -13.49
CA ASP A 128 21.58 -29.31 -14.29
C ASP A 128 20.99 -30.11 -15.45
N LEU A 129 19.96 -30.92 -15.18
CA LEU A 129 19.21 -31.63 -16.22
C LEU A 129 18.61 -30.65 -17.21
N LEU A 130 18.04 -29.51 -16.81
CA LEU A 130 17.51 -28.49 -17.72
C LEU A 130 18.59 -27.89 -18.62
N HIS A 131 19.81 -27.70 -18.11
CA HIS A 131 20.95 -27.23 -18.90
C HIS A 131 21.37 -28.27 -19.94
N ASP A 132 21.35 -29.55 -19.59
CA ASP A 132 21.68 -30.66 -20.49
C ASP A 132 20.51 -31.04 -21.43
N LEU A 133 19.26 -30.80 -21.02
CA LEU A 133 18.05 -31.10 -21.78
C LEU A 133 17.86 -30.13 -22.93
N LYS A 134 18.20 -28.84 -22.75
CA LYS A 134 18.08 -27.80 -23.79
C LYS A 134 18.74 -28.23 -25.12
N PRO A 135 20.02 -28.65 -25.14
CA PRO A 135 20.65 -29.12 -26.37
C PRO A 135 20.12 -30.50 -26.83
N ALA A 136 19.76 -31.39 -25.90
CA ALA A 136 19.24 -32.72 -26.24
C ALA A 136 17.83 -32.70 -26.87
N LEU A 137 16.96 -31.79 -26.43
CA LEU A 137 15.62 -31.57 -27.00
C LEU A 137 15.68 -30.98 -28.42
N LEU A 138 16.71 -30.20 -28.73
CA LEU A 138 16.97 -29.72 -30.09
C LEU A 138 17.52 -30.81 -31.01
N ALA A 139 18.20 -31.82 -30.46
CA ALA A 139 18.79 -32.92 -31.21
C ALA A 139 17.81 -34.06 -31.55
N VAL A 140 16.72 -34.24 -30.78
CA VAL A 140 15.76 -35.33 -31.01
C VAL A 140 14.60 -34.85 -31.88
N GLU A 141 14.76 -35.01 -33.19
CA GLU A 141 13.76 -34.67 -34.23
C GLU A 141 12.39 -35.33 -34.01
N ARG A 142 12.36 -36.47 -33.30
CA ARG A 142 11.17 -37.27 -33.01
C ARG A 142 10.24 -36.69 -31.94
N TYR A 143 10.71 -35.78 -31.07
CA TYR A 143 9.88 -35.15 -30.03
C TYR A 143 9.68 -33.65 -30.25
N ARG A 144 10.01 -33.15 -31.45
CA ARG A 144 10.00 -31.73 -31.80
C ARG A 144 8.67 -31.02 -31.48
N ASP A 145 7.55 -31.71 -31.62
CA ASP A 145 6.22 -31.14 -31.39
C ASP A 145 5.86 -30.95 -29.91
N LEU A 146 6.48 -31.70 -29.00
CA LEU A 146 6.35 -31.53 -27.54
C LEU A 146 7.48 -30.68 -26.96
N ALA A 147 8.67 -30.77 -27.56
CA ALA A 147 9.86 -30.04 -27.16
C ALA A 147 9.71 -28.54 -27.36
N ARG A 148 9.09 -28.12 -28.48
CA ARG A 148 8.95 -26.71 -28.85
C ARG A 148 8.10 -25.91 -27.86
N PRO A 149 6.88 -26.34 -27.47
CA PRO A 149 6.11 -25.61 -26.46
C PRO A 149 6.81 -25.57 -25.09
N LEU A 150 7.50 -26.65 -24.70
CA LEU A 150 8.27 -26.67 -23.45
C LEU A 150 9.46 -25.72 -23.49
N TYR A 151 10.19 -25.68 -24.60
CA TYR A 151 11.32 -24.79 -24.82
C TYR A 151 10.86 -23.33 -24.84
N ASP A 152 9.79 -23.02 -25.58
CA ASP A 152 9.20 -21.68 -25.64
C ASP A 152 8.75 -21.23 -24.24
N MET A 153 8.13 -22.11 -23.44
CA MET A 153 7.75 -21.79 -22.06
C MET A 153 8.96 -21.57 -21.13
N ILE A 154 10.05 -22.34 -21.31
CA ILE A 154 11.29 -22.15 -20.53
C ILE A 154 11.97 -20.83 -20.93
N GLU A 155 12.04 -20.52 -22.22
CA GLU A 155 12.65 -19.29 -22.73
C GLU A 155 11.83 -18.04 -22.36
N GLU A 156 10.49 -18.13 -22.39
CA GLU A 156 9.59 -17.10 -21.87
C GLU A 156 9.84 -16.87 -20.37
N VAL A 157 9.90 -17.93 -19.57
CA VAL A 157 10.17 -17.83 -18.13
C VAL A 157 11.57 -17.26 -17.85
N GLU A 158 12.59 -17.65 -18.61
CA GLU A 158 13.96 -17.14 -18.45
C GLU A 158 14.08 -15.67 -18.87
N ARG A 159 13.29 -15.24 -19.87
CA ARG A 159 13.21 -13.86 -20.31
C ARG A 159 12.40 -12.98 -19.36
N GLU A 160 11.34 -13.51 -18.77
CA GLU A 160 10.46 -12.79 -17.84
C GLU A 160 10.96 -12.80 -16.39
N ALA A 161 11.71 -13.83 -15.96
CA ALA A 161 12.26 -13.92 -14.61
C ALA A 161 13.10 -12.70 -14.18
N PRO A 162 14.06 -12.18 -14.99
CA PRO A 162 14.80 -10.98 -14.61
C PRO A 162 13.90 -9.76 -14.57
N ASN A 163 12.91 -9.66 -15.45
CA ASN A 163 11.96 -8.54 -15.46
C ASN A 163 11.10 -8.53 -14.18
N ASN A 164 10.59 -9.69 -13.76
CA ASN A 164 9.80 -9.80 -12.53
C ASN A 164 10.63 -9.52 -11.28
N ALA A 165 11.87 -9.98 -11.21
CA ALA A 165 12.79 -9.66 -10.12
C ALA A 165 13.10 -8.15 -10.05
N VAL A 166 13.37 -7.53 -11.20
CA VAL A 166 13.61 -6.07 -11.30
C VAL A 166 12.39 -5.29 -10.83
N VAL A 167 11.18 -5.70 -11.22
CA VAL A 167 9.93 -5.07 -10.77
C VAL A 167 9.80 -5.16 -9.24
N ILE A 168 10.04 -6.32 -8.64
CA ILE A 168 10.00 -6.48 -7.17
C ILE A 168 11.01 -5.55 -6.48
N VAL A 169 12.24 -5.45 -7.01
CA VAL A 169 13.28 -4.57 -6.46
C VAL A 169 12.87 -3.10 -6.57
N ILE A 170 12.33 -2.67 -7.72
CA ILE A 170 11.86 -1.30 -7.93
C ILE A 170 10.72 -0.97 -6.96
N PHE A 171 9.73 -1.87 -6.81
CA PHE A 171 8.64 -1.70 -5.84
C PHE A 171 9.15 -1.64 -4.40
N GLY A 172 10.16 -2.45 -4.04
CA GLY A 172 10.80 -2.40 -2.74
C GLY A 172 11.51 -1.07 -2.46
N LEU A 173 12.29 -0.57 -3.44
CA LEU A 173 12.96 0.73 -3.33
C LEU A 173 11.96 1.88 -3.23
N LEU A 174 10.91 1.85 -4.06
CA LEU A 174 9.85 2.86 -4.02
C LEU A 174 9.11 2.84 -2.68
N GLY A 175 8.81 1.64 -2.14
CA GLY A 175 8.24 1.46 -0.82
C GLY A 175 9.12 2.06 0.29
N MET A 176 10.42 1.78 0.26
CA MET A 176 11.39 2.32 1.22
C MET A 176 11.42 3.86 1.18
N VAL A 177 11.46 4.45 -0.02
CA VAL A 177 11.44 5.92 -0.18
C VAL A 177 10.15 6.51 0.36
N LEU A 178 9.00 5.89 0.09
CA LEU A 178 7.70 6.32 0.61
C LEU A 178 7.62 6.24 2.14
N GLN A 179 8.17 5.18 2.75
CA GLN A 179 8.23 5.03 4.22
C GLN A 179 9.11 6.09 4.89
N ILE A 180 10.30 6.36 4.32
CA ILE A 180 11.18 7.42 4.82
C ILE A 180 10.47 8.78 4.71
N ALA A 181 9.84 9.06 3.57
CA ALA A 181 9.08 10.29 3.38
C ALA A 181 7.91 10.40 4.37
N ALA A 182 7.12 9.33 4.55
CA ALA A 182 6.02 9.27 5.51
C ALA A 182 6.48 9.58 6.93
N PHE A 183 7.58 8.95 7.37
CA PHE A 183 8.15 9.15 8.70
C PHE A 183 8.63 10.60 8.90
N VAL A 184 9.39 11.13 7.95
CA VAL A 184 9.90 12.51 8.01
C VAL A 184 8.76 13.51 8.04
N MET A 185 7.72 13.32 7.22
CA MET A 185 6.57 14.21 7.17
C MET A 185 5.72 14.14 8.43
N ALA A 186 5.45 12.94 8.96
CA ALA A 186 4.73 12.78 10.22
C ALA A 186 5.47 13.45 11.40
N ARG A 187 6.80 13.30 11.47
CA ARG A 187 7.63 13.98 12.49
C ARG A 187 7.64 15.49 12.33
N ARG A 188 7.70 16.00 11.09
CA ARG A 188 7.65 17.45 10.82
C ARG A 188 6.31 18.05 11.22
N LEU A 189 5.19 17.37 10.94
CA LEU A 189 3.86 17.80 11.36
C LEU A 189 3.71 17.76 12.89
N ALA A 190 4.11 16.66 13.54
CA ALA A 190 4.00 16.51 14.99
C ALA A 190 4.82 17.54 15.78
N ARG A 191 6.06 17.83 15.33
CA ARG A 191 6.90 18.86 15.98
C ARG A 191 6.28 20.26 15.87
N ARG A 192 5.60 20.57 14.76
CA ARG A 192 5.05 21.90 14.54
C ARG A 192 3.77 22.17 15.34
N GLU A 193 2.91 21.16 15.53
CA GLU A 193 1.76 21.27 16.43
C GLU A 193 2.21 21.57 17.88
N ALA A 194 3.28 20.91 18.35
CA ALA A 194 3.85 21.17 19.67
C ALA A 194 4.40 22.60 19.85
N TYR A 195 4.90 23.24 18.79
CA TYR A 195 5.32 24.65 18.83
C TYR A 195 4.15 25.63 18.70
N GLY A 196 3.08 25.26 17.96
CA GLY A 196 1.89 26.09 17.79
C GLY A 196 1.00 26.18 19.03
N GLU A 197 0.98 25.15 19.87
CA GLU A 197 0.30 25.19 21.18
C GLU A 197 1.07 26.00 22.24
N GLY A 198 2.39 26.17 22.06
CA GLY A 198 3.24 26.94 22.99
C GLY A 198 3.09 28.47 22.89
N GLU A 199 2.66 28.99 21.74
CA GLU A 199 2.47 30.44 21.53
C GLU A 199 1.06 30.94 21.91
N ALA A 200 0.11 30.04 22.14
CA ALA A 200 -1.26 30.39 22.58
C ALA A 200 -1.41 30.45 24.12
N GLY A 201 -0.37 30.09 24.88
CA GLY A 201 -0.41 30.01 26.35
C GLY A 201 0.27 31.16 27.10
N GLY A 202 0.87 32.15 26.43
CA GLY A 202 1.64 33.19 27.12
C GLY A 202 1.90 34.43 26.27
N GLY A 203 0.95 35.37 26.24
CA GLY A 203 1.14 36.66 25.59
C GLY A 203 -0.11 37.51 25.64
N GLY A 204 -0.29 38.24 26.74
CA GLY A 204 -1.38 39.18 26.91
C GLY A 204 -1.43 40.28 25.84
N GLU A 205 -2.65 40.68 25.51
CA GLU A 205 -3.06 42.08 25.53
C GLU A 205 -2.19 43.07 24.72
N LYS A 206 -2.38 43.12 23.39
CA LYS A 206 -2.45 44.36 22.57
C LYS A 206 -2.52 44.06 21.07
N ALA A 207 -3.73 44.06 20.52
CA ALA A 207 -3.99 44.48 19.14
C ALA A 207 -5.49 44.82 18.96
N ARG A 208 -5.94 45.85 19.69
CA ARG A 208 -7.09 46.67 19.30
C ARG A 208 -6.56 47.76 18.35
N SER A 209 -7.38 48.17 17.39
CA SER A 209 -7.08 49.08 16.25
C SER A 209 -6.60 48.28 15.03
N CYS A 210 -7.40 48.08 13.98
CA CYS A 210 -8.14 49.12 13.26
C CYS A 210 -9.59 48.72 12.94
N SER A 211 -10.53 49.53 13.44
CA SER A 211 -11.89 49.64 12.92
C SER A 211 -12.17 51.14 12.75
N SER A 212 -12.37 51.61 11.52
CA SER A 212 -13.33 52.68 11.19
C SER A 212 -13.15 53.16 9.74
N SER A 213 -14.10 52.80 8.88
CA SER A 213 -14.75 53.71 7.93
C SER A 213 -15.89 52.96 7.22
N ALA A 214 -17.10 53.10 7.77
CA ALA A 214 -18.39 52.97 7.09
C ALA A 214 -18.75 54.35 6.44
N PRO A 215 -19.94 54.61 5.82
CA PRO A 215 -21.13 53.76 5.60
C PRO A 215 -21.76 53.94 4.18
N ASP A 216 -22.90 53.27 3.93
CA ASP A 216 -24.14 53.74 3.24
C ASP A 216 -25.09 52.51 3.14
N ASP A 217 -26.20 52.46 3.89
CA ASP A 217 -27.61 52.80 3.50
C ASP A 217 -28.10 52.02 2.25
N ASP A 218 -29.27 51.38 2.18
CA ASP A 218 -30.53 51.53 2.93
C ASP A 218 -31.50 50.36 2.57
N SER A 219 -32.61 50.27 3.32
CA SER A 219 -33.93 49.76 2.90
C SER A 219 -34.40 48.30 3.24
N ASP A 220 -35.06 48.20 4.41
CA ASP A 220 -36.41 47.68 4.71
C ASP A 220 -37.04 46.51 3.92
N SER A 221 -37.54 45.48 4.63
CA SER A 221 -38.96 45.40 5.05
C SER A 221 -39.34 44.04 5.69
N ASP A 222 -40.28 44.13 6.64
CA ASP A 222 -40.82 43.11 7.55
C ASP A 222 -41.44 41.87 6.89
N ALA A 223 -41.28 40.71 7.53
CA ALA A 223 -42.34 39.70 7.68
C ALA A 223 -41.99 38.72 8.82
N ARG A 224 -42.67 38.87 9.96
CA ARG A 224 -42.92 37.77 10.91
C ARG A 224 -44.02 36.90 10.30
N ASP A 225 -43.82 35.58 10.24
CA ASP A 225 -44.87 34.58 10.55
C ASP A 225 -44.31 33.15 10.61
N ASP A 226 -45.00 32.33 11.40
CA ASP A 226 -44.69 31.05 12.04
C ASP A 226 -44.69 29.81 11.08
N PRO A 227 -44.60 28.53 11.51
CA PRO A 227 -43.66 27.55 10.98
C PRO A 227 -44.37 26.30 10.45
N ARG A 228 -44.76 26.26 9.18
CA ARG A 228 -45.29 25.06 8.51
C ARG A 228 -45.30 25.35 7.03
N ASP A 229 -44.41 24.71 6.27
CA ASP A 229 -44.65 24.25 4.90
C ASP A 229 -43.34 23.81 4.24
N THR A 230 -43.03 22.52 4.42
CA THR A 230 -42.07 21.81 3.56
C THR A 230 -42.74 21.46 2.22
N PRO A 231 -42.19 21.84 1.06
CA PRO A 231 -42.66 21.32 -0.21
C PRO A 231 -42.06 19.91 -0.49
N PRO A 232 -42.85 18.97 -1.04
CA PRO A 232 -42.50 17.56 -1.15
C PRO A 232 -41.81 17.27 -2.50
N GLY A 233 -40.77 16.43 -2.53
CA GLY A 233 -40.27 15.98 -3.84
C GLY A 233 -38.97 15.19 -3.90
N TRP A 234 -38.14 15.14 -2.86
CA TRP A 234 -36.83 14.47 -2.93
C TRP A 234 -36.81 13.13 -2.20
N ARG A 235 -37.62 12.17 -2.67
CA ARG A 235 -37.35 10.76 -2.40
C ARG A 235 -36.36 10.23 -3.44
N LYS A 236 -35.09 10.14 -3.04
CA LYS A 236 -34.06 9.36 -3.75
C LYS A 236 -34.56 7.92 -3.86
N LYS A 237 -35.03 7.52 -5.04
CA LYS A 237 -35.22 6.11 -5.40
C LYS A 237 -33.83 5.47 -5.42
N ALA A 238 -33.52 4.73 -4.36
CA ALA A 238 -32.36 3.86 -4.31
C ALA A 238 -32.45 2.85 -5.46
N ASN A 239 -31.39 2.82 -6.25
CA ASN A 239 -31.22 1.99 -7.42
C ASN A 239 -31.01 0.53 -6.98
N LEU A 240 -32.09 -0.18 -6.65
CA LEU A 240 -32.11 -1.61 -6.27
C LEU A 240 -32.09 -2.56 -7.49
N ARG A 241 -31.55 -2.11 -8.63
CA ARG A 241 -31.43 -2.92 -9.87
C ARG A 241 -30.01 -3.41 -10.14
N MET A 242 -29.29 -3.81 -9.10
CA MET A 242 -27.98 -4.46 -9.22
C MET A 242 -27.89 -5.73 -8.35
N TYR A 243 -28.99 -6.50 -8.30
CA TYR A 243 -29.01 -7.82 -7.65
C TYR A 243 -29.67 -8.91 -8.51
N THR A 244 -29.82 -8.69 -9.82
CA THR A 244 -30.48 -9.67 -10.73
C THR A 244 -29.56 -10.25 -11.81
N ILE A 245 -28.23 -10.08 -11.70
CA ILE A 245 -27.27 -10.69 -12.64
C ILE A 245 -26.64 -11.98 -12.08
N LEU A 246 -26.78 -12.26 -10.77
CA LEU A 246 -26.20 -13.45 -10.13
C LEU A 246 -27.10 -14.70 -10.15
N ASP A 247 -28.31 -14.63 -10.71
CA ASP A 247 -29.28 -15.74 -10.75
C ASP A 247 -29.35 -16.43 -12.13
N LYS A 248 -28.32 -16.26 -12.98
CA LYS A 248 -28.22 -16.91 -14.30
C LYS A 248 -26.96 -17.76 -14.50
N ILE A 249 -26.18 -17.98 -13.45
CA ILE A 249 -24.92 -18.75 -13.52
C ILE A 249 -24.93 -20.00 -12.61
N PHE A 250 -26.02 -20.27 -11.89
CA PHE A 250 -26.23 -21.54 -11.19
C PHE A 250 -27.48 -22.25 -11.70
#